data_AF-A0A432YV04-F1
#
_entry.id   AF-A0A432YV04-F1
#
_cell.length_a   1.000
_cell.length_b   1.000
_cell.length_c   1.000
_cell.angle_alpha   90.00
_cell.angle_beta   90.00
_cell.angle_gamma   90.00
#
_symmetry.space_group_name_H-M   'P 1'
#
loop_
_entity.id
_entity.type
_entity.pdbx_description
1 polymer ?
#
loop_
_entity_poly.entity_id
_entity_poly.type
_entity_poly.pdbx_seq_one_letter_code
_entity_poly.pdbx_strand_id
1 'polypeptide(L)'
;MSKEQRSPEQLNALYEQLKQQVADSEYESAADTLPKILSFLEQLPDDWTESREWITVVAAVDDYLNELQPELESVQKETNAAITKIGKSKKGVKAYTK
;
A
#
# COMPACT_ATOMS: atom_id res chain seq x y z
N MET A 1 -6.62 14.28 27.20
CA MET A 1 -6.75 13.95 25.77
C MET A 1 -5.47 14.43 25.10
N SER A 2 -4.45 13.58 25.00
CA SER A 2 -3.25 13.94 24.24
C SER A 2 -3.64 14.00 22.78
N LYS A 3 -3.67 15.21 22.19
CA LYS A 3 -3.63 15.32 20.73
C LYS A 3 -2.32 14.65 20.35
N GLU A 4 -2.37 13.43 19.80
CA GLU A 4 -1.22 12.89 19.09
C GLU A 4 -0.90 13.91 18.01
N GLN A 5 0.18 14.65 18.25
CA GLN A 5 0.52 15.82 17.46
C GLN A 5 1.12 15.28 16.17
N ARG A 6 0.25 15.06 15.18
CA ARG A 6 0.65 14.61 13.85
C ARG A 6 1.76 15.50 13.33
N SER A 7 2.90 14.90 13.05
CA SER A 7 4.07 15.58 12.50
C SER A 7 4.43 15.04 11.12
N PRO A 8 5.09 15.84 10.28
CA PRO A 8 5.57 15.37 8.98
C PRO A 8 6.59 14.24 9.14
N GLU A 9 7.35 14.20 10.24
CA GLU A 9 8.28 13.12 10.57
C GLU A 9 7.57 11.78 10.78
N GLN A 10 6.38 11.77 11.38
CA GLN A 10 5.60 10.54 11.56
C GLN A 10 5.10 10.00 10.21
N LEU A 11 4.63 10.88 9.32
CA LEU A 11 4.27 10.50 7.96
C LEU A 11 5.48 9.97 7.19
N ASN A 12 6.64 10.61 7.34
CA ASN A 12 7.89 10.17 6.73
C ASN A 12 8.34 8.79 7.24
N ALA A 13 8.19 8.52 8.53
CA ALA A 13 8.52 7.21 9.10
C ALA A 13 7.60 6.11 8.57
N LEU A 14 6.30 6.36 8.47
CA LEU A 14 5.35 5.42 7.87
C LEU A 14 5.65 5.18 6.38
N TYR A 15 5.99 6.25 5.66
CA TYR A 15 6.40 6.20 4.25
C TYR A 15 7.62 5.31 4.04
N GLU A 16 8.70 5.53 4.79
CA GLU A 16 9.92 4.72 4.69
C GLU A 16 9.67 3.27 5.12
N GLN A 17 8.81 3.04 6.12
CA GLN A 17 8.39 1.70 6.51
C GLN A 17 7.65 0.98 5.38
N LEU A 18 6.72 1.66 4.69
CA LEU A 18 6.01 1.07 3.56
C LEU A 18 6.98 0.72 2.42
N LYS A 19 7.91 1.62 2.09
CA LYS A 19 8.95 1.38 1.07
C LYS A 19 9.77 0.14 1.36
N GLN A 20 10.21 0.00 2.62
CA GLN A 20 10.97 -1.16 3.05
C GLN A 20 10.14 -2.45 2.95
N GLN A 21 8.91 -2.43 3.45
CA GLN A 21 8.01 -3.60 3.39
C GLN A 21 7.72 -4.06 1.97
N VAL A 22 7.51 -3.13 1.02
CA VAL A 22 7.34 -3.50 -0.38
C VAL A 22 8.64 -4.06 -0.96
N ALA A 23 9.79 -3.43 -0.70
CA ALA A 23 11.09 -3.90 -1.18
C ALA A 23 11.44 -5.30 -0.65
N ASP A 24 11.06 -5.62 0.59
CA ASP A 24 11.23 -6.92 1.21
C ASP A 24 10.11 -7.92 0.84
N SER A 25 9.17 -7.54 -0.03
CA SER A 25 8.00 -8.34 -0.42
C SER A 25 7.09 -8.75 0.75
N GLU A 26 7.14 -8.01 1.86
CA GLU A 26 6.29 -8.18 3.04
C GLU A 26 4.91 -7.53 2.80
N TYR A 27 4.17 -8.03 1.81
CA TYR A 27 2.91 -7.44 1.37
C TYR A 27 1.81 -7.45 2.44
N GLU A 28 1.81 -8.43 3.36
CA GLU A 28 0.90 -8.44 4.51
C GLU A 28 1.19 -7.26 5.45
N SER A 29 2.46 -7.02 5.76
CA SER A 29 2.89 -5.89 6.59
C SER A 29 2.62 -4.54 5.89
N ALA A 30 2.83 -4.47 4.57
CA ALA A 30 2.52 -3.30 3.76
C ALA A 30 1.01 -2.99 3.74
N ALA A 31 0.16 -4.02 3.69
CA ALA A 31 -1.30 -3.88 3.74
C ALA A 31 -1.80 -3.33 5.10
N ASP A 32 -1.02 -3.48 6.17
CA ASP A 32 -1.29 -2.87 7.49
C ASP A 32 -0.77 -1.43 7.60
N THR A 33 0.30 -1.08 6.88
CA THR A 33 0.91 0.26 6.91
C THR A 33 0.18 1.25 5.99
N LEU A 34 -0.22 0.81 4.80
CA LEU A 34 -1.00 1.61 3.83
C LEU A 34 -2.22 2.33 4.43
N PRO A 35 -3.15 1.67 5.14
CA PRO A 35 -4.31 2.33 5.72
C PRO A 35 -3.93 3.38 6.76
N LYS A 36 -2.82 3.21 7.49
CA LYS A 36 -2.32 4.20 8.46
C LYS A 36 -1.84 5.46 7.75
N ILE A 37 -1.12 5.31 6.63
CA ILE A 37 -0.69 6.44 5.79
C ILE A 37 -1.91 7.17 5.23
N LEU A 38 -2.88 6.45 4.66
CA LEU A 38 -4.10 7.05 4.10
C LEU A 38 -4.88 7.83 5.17
N SER A 39 -5.10 7.24 6.35
CA SER A 39 -5.74 7.95 7.48
C SER A 39 -4.96 9.17 7.96
N PHE A 40 -3.62 9.17 7.80
CA PHE A 40 -2.78 10.32 8.11
C PHE A 40 -2.97 11.45 7.09
N LEU A 41 -3.05 11.11 5.81
CA LEU A 41 -3.31 12.04 4.70
C LEU A 41 -4.73 12.62 4.74
N GLU A 42 -5.74 11.84 5.12
CA GLU A 42 -7.12 12.31 5.29
C GLU A 42 -7.28 13.30 6.45
N GLN A 43 -6.34 13.30 7.39
CA GLN A 43 -6.40 14.11 8.61
C GLN A 43 -5.15 14.99 8.77
N LEU A 44 -4.64 15.50 7.65
CA LEU A 44 -3.61 16.53 7.63
C LEU A 44 -4.13 17.81 8.34
N PRO A 45 -3.25 18.55 9.04
CA PRO A 45 -3.61 19.82 9.66
C PRO A 45 -3.96 20.85 8.57
N ASP A 46 -4.95 21.73 8.78
CA ASP A 46 -5.42 22.68 7.76
C ASP A 46 -4.29 23.52 7.11
N ASP A 47 -3.30 23.90 7.91
CA ASP A 47 -2.16 24.72 7.48
C ASP A 47 -0.96 23.90 6.94
N TRP A 48 -1.16 22.61 6.62
CA TRP A 48 -0.07 21.73 6.14
C TRP A 48 0.60 22.28 4.87
N THR A 49 -0.15 22.98 4.02
CA THR A 49 0.35 23.61 2.79
C THR A 49 1.27 24.80 3.03
N GLU A 50 1.29 25.36 4.24
CA GLU A 50 2.18 26.46 4.61
C GLU A 50 3.56 25.96 5.06
N SER A 51 3.67 24.67 5.39
CA SER A 51 4.92 24.03 5.81
C SER A 51 5.57 23.29 4.65
N ARG A 52 6.80 23.71 4.32
CA ARG A 52 7.61 23.04 3.30
C ARG A 52 7.87 21.58 3.63
N GLU A 53 8.01 21.23 4.90
CA GLU A 53 8.26 19.85 5.33
C GLU A 53 7.05 18.96 5.07
N TRP A 54 5.84 19.45 5.39
CA TRP A 54 4.59 18.77 5.07
C TRP A 54 4.39 18.61 3.57
N ILE A 55 4.59 19.68 2.79
CA ILE A 55 4.49 19.60 1.32
C ILE A 55 5.45 18.54 0.76
N THR A 56 6.69 18.52 1.24
CA THR A 56 7.72 17.60 0.74
C THR A 56 7.35 16.15 1.05
N VAL A 57 6.95 15.85 2.29
CA VAL A 57 6.62 14.47 2.67
C VAL A 57 5.33 13.99 2.04
N VAL A 58 4.30 14.85 1.95
CA VAL A 58 3.01 14.49 1.32
C VAL A 58 3.21 14.23 -0.17
N ALA A 59 4.00 15.07 -0.87
CA ALA A 59 4.32 14.84 -2.28
C ALA A 59 5.09 13.52 -2.49
N ALA A 60 6.11 13.24 -1.65
CA ALA A 60 6.88 12.01 -1.75
C ALA A 60 6.03 10.74 -1.50
N VAL A 61 5.08 10.83 -0.56
CA VAL A 61 4.12 9.75 -0.30
C VAL A 61 3.17 9.57 -1.50
N ASP A 62 2.62 10.66 -2.03
CA ASP A 62 1.68 10.63 -3.16
C ASP A 62 2.35 10.06 -4.42
N ASP A 63 3.56 10.53 -4.76
CA ASP A 63 4.34 10.01 -5.88
C ASP A 63 4.56 8.50 -5.75
N TYR A 64 4.98 8.04 -4.57
CA TYR A 64 5.26 6.62 -4.35
C TYR A 64 4.00 5.75 -4.38
N LEU A 65 2.87 6.24 -3.87
CA LEU A 65 1.60 5.52 -3.98
C LEU A 65 1.14 5.40 -5.44
N ASN A 66 1.35 6.44 -6.24
CA ASN A 66 1.09 6.40 -7.69
C ASN A 66 2.04 5.43 -8.41
N GLU A 67 3.30 5.32 -8.00
CA GLU A 67 4.25 4.34 -8.52
C GLU A 67 3.90 2.88 -8.14
N LEU A 68 3.40 2.67 -6.93
CA LEU A 68 2.99 1.36 -6.42
C LEU A 68 1.70 0.84 -7.07
N GLN A 69 0.79 1.74 -7.44
CA GLN A 69 -0.50 1.36 -8.01
C GLN A 69 -0.40 0.38 -9.19
N PRO A 70 0.41 0.60 -10.24
CA PRO A 70 0.55 -0.35 -11.34
C PRO A 70 1.17 -1.69 -10.91
N GLU A 71 2.09 -1.70 -9.93
CA GLU A 71 2.70 -2.92 -9.42
C GLU A 71 1.66 -3.78 -8.67
N LEU A 72 0.87 -3.17 -7.80
CA LEU A 72 -0.22 -3.82 -7.09
C LEU A 72 -1.29 -4.37 -8.06
N GLU A 73 -1.64 -3.60 -9.10
CA GLU A 73 -2.56 -4.06 -10.14
C GLU A 73 -1.99 -5.25 -10.95
N SER A 74 -0.68 -5.26 -11.20
CA SER A 74 0.00 -6.37 -11.87
C SER A 74 -0.04 -7.64 -11.03
N VAL A 75 0.35 -7.55 -9.75
CA VAL A 75 0.31 -8.68 -8.80
C VAL A 75 -1.10 -9.25 -8.66
N GLN A 76 -2.12 -8.39 -8.61
CA GLN A 76 -3.52 -8.84 -8.56
C GLN A 76 -3.94 -9.59 -9.84
N LYS A 77 -3.53 -9.09 -11.03
CA LYS A 77 -3.79 -9.77 -12.31
C LYS A 77 -3.11 -11.13 -12.39
N GLU A 78 -1.85 -11.23 -11.98
CA GLU A 78 -1.11 -12.49 -11.95
C GLU A 78 -1.74 -13.50 -10.97
N THR A 79 -2.13 -13.03 -9.79
CA THR A 79 -2.82 -13.85 -8.78
C THR A 79 -4.16 -14.36 -9.30
N ASN A 80 -4.97 -13.51 -9.93
CA ASN A 80 -6.23 -13.91 -10.55
C ASN A 80 -6.04 -14.89 -11.71
N ALA A 81 -4.99 -14.72 -12.51
CA ALA A 81 -4.63 -15.66 -13.58
C ALA A 81 -4.22 -17.03 -13.00
N ALA A 82 -3.42 -17.05 -11.94
CA ALA A 82 -3.02 -18.26 -11.23
C ALA A 82 -4.23 -18.98 -10.61
N ILE A 83 -5.12 -18.27 -9.91
CA ILE A 83 -6.36 -18.81 -9.35
C ILE A 83 -7.24 -19.40 -10.46
N THR A 84 -7.40 -18.70 -11.59
CA THR A 84 -8.17 -19.18 -12.74
C THR A 84 -7.56 -20.46 -13.33
N LYS A 85 -6.23 -20.54 -13.42
CA LYS A 85 -5.50 -21.72 -13.90
C LYS A 85 -5.67 -22.91 -12.95
N ILE A 86 -5.62 -22.68 -11.64
CA ILE A 86 -5.90 -23.70 -10.60
C ILE A 86 -7.36 -24.17 -10.70
N GLY A 87 -8.32 -23.24 -10.80
CA GLY A 87 -9.75 -23.56 -10.94
C GLY A 87 -10.07 -24.37 -12.20
N LYS A 88 -9.45 -24.05 -13.34
CA LYS A 88 -9.55 -24.85 -14.58
C LYS A 88 -8.91 -26.22 -14.44
N SER A 89 -7.72 -26.30 -13.83
CA SER A 89 -7.03 -27.58 -13.60
C SER A 89 -7.84 -28.50 -12.69
N LYS A 90 -8.47 -27.98 -11.64
CA LYS A 90 -9.33 -28.75 -10.71
C LYS A 90 -10.60 -29.29 -11.37
N LYS A 91 -11.19 -28.54 -12.31
CA LYS A 91 -12.32 -29.02 -13.15
C LYS A 91 -11.87 -30.10 -14.13
N GLY A 92 -10.66 -30.00 -14.68
CA GLY A 92 -10.08 -31.03 -15.54
C GLY A 92 -9.83 -32.36 -14.82
N VAL A 93 -9.34 -32.32 -13.58
CA VAL A 93 -9.03 -33.54 -12.81
C VAL A 93 -10.29 -34.38 -12.48
N LYS A 94 -11.43 -33.74 -12.17
CA LYS A 94 -12.70 -34.46 -11.94
C LYS A 94 -13.25 -35.17 -13.19
N ALA A 95 -12.84 -34.79 -14.39
CA ALA A 95 -13.27 -35.46 -15.62
C ALA A 95 -12.56 -36.81 -15.84
N TYR A 96 -11.45 -37.07 -15.14
CA TYR A 96 -10.63 -38.29 -15.33
C TYR A 96 -10.59 -39.22 -14.11
N THR A 97 -11.07 -38.79 -12.95
CA THR A 97 -11.29 -39.69 -11.81
C THR A 97 -12.68 -40.31 -11.91
N LYS A 98 -12.73 -41.45 -12.59
CA LYS A 98 -13.89 -42.34 -12.71
C LYS A 98 -13.92 -43.34 -11.55
#